data_AF-A0A822IYB5-F1
#
_entry.id   AF-A0A822IYB5-F1
#
_cell.length_a   1.000
_cell.length_b   1.000
_cell.length_c   1.000
_cell.angle_alpha   90.00
_cell.angle_beta   90.00
_cell.angle_gamma   90.00
#
_symmetry.space_group_name_H-M   'P 1'
#
loop_
_entity.id
_entity.type
_entity.pdbx_description
1 polymer ?
#
loop_
_entity_poly.entity_id
_entity_poly.type
_entity_poly.pdbx_seq_one_letter_code
_entity_poly.pdbx_strand_id
1 'polypeptide(L)'
;MSTDKIIIKGARVHNLKNIDLELPRNKLIVITGLSGSGKSSLAFDTLYAEGQRRYVESLSAYARQFLGQMDKPDVEYIEGLSPAISIEQKSTSKNPRSTVGTVTE
;
A
#
# COMPACT_ATOMS: atom_id res chain seq x y z
N MET A 1 7.99 6.51 21.19
CA MET A 1 6.55 6.76 21.27
C MET A 1 5.94 6.23 19.99
N SER A 2 4.92 5.37 20.04
CA SER A 2 4.21 4.99 18.82
C SER A 2 3.53 6.24 18.28
N THR A 3 3.83 6.62 17.03
CA THR A 3 3.06 7.66 16.36
C THR A 3 1.65 7.09 16.17
N ASP A 4 0.65 7.63 16.86
CA ASP A 4 -0.75 7.16 16.81
C ASP A 4 -1.46 7.56 15.50
N LYS A 5 -0.72 8.11 14.55
CA LYS A 5 -1.19 8.60 13.27
C LYS A 5 -0.28 8.15 12.13
N ILE A 6 -0.85 7.98 10.95
CA ILE A 6 -0.15 7.92 9.66
C ILE A 6 -0.22 9.33 9.09
N ILE A 7 0.94 9.94 8.85
CA ILE A 7 1.05 11.29 8.32
C ILE A 7 1.53 11.18 6.88
N ILE A 8 0.82 11.80 5.95
CA ILE A 8 1.14 11.83 4.52
C ILE A 8 1.29 13.29 4.12
N LYS A 9 2.39 13.63 3.46
CA LYS A 9 2.68 14.98 2.97
C LYS A 9 3.05 14.97 1.49
N GLY A 10 2.41 15.85 0.74
CA GLY A 10 2.68 16.09 -0.67
C GLY A 10 2.50 14.87 -1.56
N ALA A 11 1.42 14.09 -1.38
CA ALA A 11 1.14 12.96 -2.26
C ALA A 11 0.66 13.43 -3.65
N ARG A 12 1.36 12.98 -4.70
CA ARG A 12 1.18 13.40 -6.10
C ARG A 12 1.04 12.24 -7.09
N VAL A 13 0.87 11.02 -6.58
CA VAL A 13 0.68 9.83 -7.42
C VAL A 13 -0.55 9.99 -8.32
N HIS A 14 -0.38 9.77 -9.63
CA HIS A 14 -1.41 9.94 -10.65
C HIS A 14 -2.05 11.34 -10.66
N ASN A 15 -3.32 11.45 -10.26
CA ASN A 15 -4.07 12.70 -10.27
C ASN A 15 -4.20 13.34 -8.88
N LEU A 16 -3.46 12.85 -7.88
CA LEU A 16 -3.39 13.48 -6.57
C LEU A 16 -2.73 14.86 -6.67
N LYS A 17 -3.38 15.87 -6.09
CA LYS A 17 -2.98 17.27 -6.23
C LYS A 17 -2.14 17.75 -5.04
N ASN A 18 -1.00 17.10 -4.82
CA ASN A 18 -0.08 17.42 -3.72
C ASN A 18 -0.79 17.44 -2.36
N ILE A 19 -1.49 16.34 -2.03
CA ILE A 19 -2.38 16.28 -0.87
C ILE A 19 -1.63 15.95 0.42
N ASP A 20 -2.09 16.55 1.51
CA ASP A 20 -1.65 16.28 2.87
C ASP A 20 -2.79 15.64 3.67
N LEU A 21 -2.47 14.63 4.48
CA LEU A 21 -3.47 13.88 5.25
C LEU A 21 -2.87 13.35 6.56
N GLU A 22 -3.67 13.40 7.61
CA GLU A 22 -3.40 12.65 8.85
C GLU A 22 -4.49 11.61 9.07
N LEU A 23 -4.08 10.37 9.25
CA LEU A 23 -4.96 9.22 9.45
C LEU A 23 -4.72 8.60 10.83
N PRO A 24 -5.76 8.33 11.64
CA PRO A 24 -5.57 7.69 12.93
C PRO A 24 -5.17 6.23 12.76
N ARG A 25 -4.08 5.79 13.40
CA ARG A 25 -3.68 4.37 13.38
C ARG A 25 -4.64 3.51 14.19
N ASN A 26 -4.63 2.22 13.89
CA ASN A 26 -5.43 1.21 14.59
C ASN A 26 -6.95 1.49 14.50
N LYS A 27 -7.37 2.13 13.40
CA LYS A 27 -8.77 2.40 13.07
C LYS A 27 -9.11 1.80 11.72
N LEU A 28 -10.38 1.47 11.54
CA LEU A 28 -10.94 1.21 10.22
C LEU A 28 -11.12 2.54 9.50
N ILE A 29 -10.31 2.78 8.47
CA ILE A 29 -10.37 3.98 7.65
C ILE A 29 -11.02 3.63 6.33
N VAL A 30 -12.05 4.39 5.95
CA VAL A 30 -12.74 4.22 4.66
C VAL A 30 -12.41 5.44 3.79
N ILE A 31 -11.80 5.18 2.63
CA ILE A 31 -11.56 6.21 1.61
C ILE A 31 -12.71 6.15 0.60
N THR A 32 -13.48 7.23 0.51
CA THR A 32 -14.67 7.34 -0.36
C THR A 32 -14.58 8.51 -1.33
N GLY A 33 -15.46 8.56 -2.31
CA GLY A 33 -15.49 9.57 -3.37
C GLY A 33 -15.86 9.01 -4.74
N LEU A 34 -16.14 9.90 -5.69
CA LEU A 34 -16.51 9.57 -7.07
C LEU A 34 -15.46 8.71 -7.78
N SER A 35 -15.87 7.94 -8.79
CA SER A 35 -14.91 7.20 -9.63
C SER A 35 -13.87 8.16 -10.23
N GLY A 36 -12.60 7.74 -10.26
CA GLY A 36 -11.50 8.58 -10.73
C GLY A 36 -11.02 9.68 -9.76
N SER A 37 -11.58 9.80 -8.55
CA SER A 37 -11.17 10.84 -7.59
C SER A 37 -9.80 10.65 -6.94
N GLY A 38 -9.02 9.63 -7.33
CA GLY A 38 -7.70 9.34 -6.75
C GLY A 38 -7.71 8.41 -5.53
N LYS A 39 -8.83 7.74 -5.20
CA LYS A 39 -8.92 6.82 -4.05
C LYS A 39 -7.90 5.68 -4.13
N SER A 40 -7.86 4.99 -5.27
CA SER A 40 -6.93 3.88 -5.49
C SER A 40 -5.49 4.38 -5.54
N SER A 41 -5.26 5.57 -6.11
CA SER A 41 -3.96 6.22 -6.14
C SER A 41 -3.42 6.49 -4.74
N LEU A 42 -4.27 6.95 -3.82
CA LEU A 42 -3.90 7.12 -2.42
C LEU A 42 -3.73 5.79 -1.68
N ALA A 43 -4.70 4.88 -1.80
CA ALA A 43 -4.73 3.64 -1.02
C ALA A 43 -3.67 2.62 -1.46
N PHE A 44 -3.64 2.32 -2.76
CA PHE A 44 -2.81 1.27 -3.32
C PHE A 44 -1.49 1.82 -3.84
N ASP A 45 -1.56 2.81 -4.72
CA ASP A 45 -0.37 3.29 -5.45
C ASP A 45 0.52 4.20 -4.58
N THR A 46 0.03 4.68 -3.43
CA THR A 46 0.81 5.48 -2.46
C THR A 46 1.04 4.72 -1.15
N LEU A 47 -0.02 4.46 -0.38
CA LEU A 47 0.13 3.91 0.98
C LEU A 47 0.59 2.45 0.99
N TYR A 48 -0.05 1.59 0.21
CA TYR A 48 0.38 0.19 0.12
C TYR A 48 1.76 0.07 -0.53
N ALA A 49 1.99 0.75 -1.66
CA ALA A 49 3.28 0.74 -2.34
C ALA A 49 4.43 1.15 -1.41
N GLU A 50 4.29 2.26 -0.67
CA GLU A 50 5.32 2.71 0.26
C GLU A 50 5.48 1.76 1.47
N GLY A 51 4.37 1.21 1.99
CA GLY A 51 4.39 0.29 3.12
C GLY A 51 5.09 -1.02 2.79
N GLN A 52 4.84 -1.56 1.60
CA GLN A 52 5.52 -2.75 1.09
C GLN A 52 6.98 -2.45 0.75
N ARG A 53 7.28 -1.34 0.07
CA ARG A 53 8.66 -0.93 -0.27
C ARG A 53 9.54 -0.85 0.97
N ARG A 54 9.09 -0.13 2.02
CA ARG A 54 9.83 0.00 3.29
C ARG A 54 10.04 -1.35 3.99
N TYR A 55 9.03 -2.22 3.93
CA TYR A 55 9.16 -3.57 4.50
C TYR A 55 10.22 -4.39 3.75
N VAL A 56 10.20 -4.39 2.42
CA VAL A 56 11.23 -5.07 1.60
C VAL A 56 12.62 -4.48 1.85
N GLU A 57 12.73 -3.16 2.03
CA GLU A 57 13.99 -2.48 2.37
C GLU A 57 14.58 -2.92 3.72
N SER A 58 13.74 -3.37 4.65
CA SER A 58 14.16 -3.90 5.94
C SER A 58 14.71 -5.33 5.88
N LEU A 59 14.56 -6.02 4.76
CA LEU A 59 15.04 -7.39 4.56
C LEU A 59 16.54 -7.44 4.19
N SER A 60 17.11 -8.65 4.27
CA SER A 60 18.52 -8.88 3.93
C SER A 60 18.84 -8.43 2.50
N ALA A 61 20.09 -8.01 2.27
CA ALA A 61 20.55 -7.62 0.93
C ALA A 61 20.36 -8.74 -0.11
N TYR A 62 20.48 -9.99 0.32
CA TYR A 62 20.20 -11.17 -0.50
C TYR A 62 18.71 -11.27 -0.88
N ALA A 63 17.78 -11.13 0.08
CA ALA A 63 16.35 -11.18 -0.20
C ALA A 63 15.91 -10.06 -1.17
N ARG A 64 16.53 -8.87 -1.07
CA ARG A 64 16.28 -7.74 -1.98
C ARG A 64 16.69 -7.98 -3.43
N GLN A 65 17.55 -8.96 -3.72
CA GLN A 65 17.89 -9.31 -5.11
C GLN A 65 16.74 -10.04 -5.83
N PHE A 66 15.88 -10.74 -5.07
CA PHE A 66 14.77 -11.54 -5.63
C PHE A 66 13.42 -10.85 -5.54
N LEU A 67 13.28 -9.93 -4.59
CA LEU A 67 12.08 -9.12 -4.44
C LEU A 67 12.21 -7.93 -5.39
N GLY A 68 11.34 -7.91 -6.42
CA GLY A 68 11.33 -6.83 -7.40
C GLY A 68 11.31 -5.45 -6.72
N GLN A 69 12.07 -4.51 -7.27
CA GLN A 69 12.04 -3.13 -6.79
C GLN A 69 10.65 -2.57 -7.04
N MET A 70 9.97 -2.17 -5.96
CA MET A 70 8.76 -1.36 -6.08
C MET A 70 9.18 0.08 -6.35
N ASP A 71 8.60 0.67 -7.38
CA ASP A 71 8.79 2.09 -7.67
C ASP A 71 8.38 2.91 -6.45
N LYS A 72 9.25 3.84 -6.07
CA LYS A 72 8.96 4.76 -4.97
C LYS A 72 7.82 5.68 -5.41
N PRO A 73 6.69 5.73 -4.67
CA PRO A 73 5.59 6.61 -5.03
C PRO A 73 6.01 8.09 -4.92
N ASP A 74 5.42 8.94 -5.77
CA ASP A 74 5.64 10.39 -5.71
C ASP A 74 4.91 10.99 -4.50
N VAL A 75 5.63 11.03 -3.39
CA VAL A 75 5.22 11.60 -2.11
C VAL A 75 6.44 12.21 -1.43
N GLU A 76 6.27 13.36 -0.78
CA GLU A 76 7.38 14.02 -0.07
C GLU A 76 7.74 13.26 1.20
N TYR A 77 6.73 12.91 1.99
CA TYR A 77 6.95 12.31 3.30
C TYR A 77 5.75 11.47 3.74
N ILE A 78 6.05 10.29 4.29
CA ILE A 78 5.07 9.47 5.00
C ILE A 78 5.67 8.98 6.33
N GLU A 79 4.96 9.19 7.43
CA GLU A 79 5.30 8.72 8.78
C GLU A 79 4.25 7.76 9.33
N GLY A 80 4.64 6.92 10.29
CA GLY A 80 3.70 6.07 11.03
C GLY A 80 3.11 4.93 10.18
N LEU A 81 3.67 4.66 9.00
CA LEU A 81 3.21 3.59 8.13
C LEU A 81 3.71 2.23 8.62
N SER A 82 2.79 1.27 8.78
CA SER A 82 3.12 -0.14 9.03
C SER A 82 3.51 -0.85 7.72
N PRO A 83 4.19 -2.02 7.77
CA PRO A 83 4.19 -2.96 6.65
C PRO A 83 2.77 -3.18 6.14
N ALA A 84 2.57 -3.07 4.83
CA ALA A 84 1.25 -3.06 4.22
C ALA A 84 0.99 -4.33 3.41
N ILE A 85 -0.27 -4.78 3.40
CA ILE A 85 -0.77 -5.89 2.59
C ILE A 85 -1.98 -5.37 1.83
N SER A 86 -2.03 -5.56 0.51
CA SER A 86 -3.23 -5.28 -0.27
C SER A 86 -4.09 -6.53 -0.36
N ILE A 87 -5.39 -6.34 -0.16
CA ILE A 87 -6.41 -7.37 -0.36
C ILE A 87 -7.33 -6.82 -1.45
N GLU A 88 -7.11 -7.28 -2.68
CA GLU A 88 -7.82 -6.84 -3.88
C GLU A 88 -8.53 -8.02 -4.55
N GLN A 89 -9.61 -7.73 -5.28
CA GLN A 89 -10.20 -8.71 -6.20
C GLN A 89 -9.46 -8.74 -7.55
N LYS A 90 -8.13 -8.92 -7.53
CA LYS A 90 -7.36 -9.10 -8.77
C LYS A 90 -7.40 -10.57 -9.21
N SER A 91 -8.08 -10.81 -10.33
CA SER A 91 -8.17 -12.06 -11.11
C SER A 91 -8.33 -13.36 -10.32
N THR A 92 -9.46 -14.05 -10.52
CA THR A 92 -9.59 -15.45 -10.12
C THR A 92 -8.59 -16.31 -10.90
N SER A 93 -7.70 -17.00 -10.17
CA SER A 93 -6.83 -18.02 -10.76
C SER A 93 -7.71 -19.09 -11.43
N LYS A 94 -7.50 -19.32 -12.73
CA LYS A 94 -8.24 -20.33 -13.51
C LYS A 94 -7.54 -21.69 -13.52
N ASN A 95 -6.62 -21.94 -12.59
CA ASN A 95 -5.93 -23.22 -12.51
C ASN A 95 -6.94 -24.31 -12.12
N PRO A 96 -7.18 -25.33 -12.97
CA PRO A 96 -8.16 -26.38 -12.70
C PRO A 96 -7.82 -27.25 -11.49
N ARG A 97 -6.58 -27.17 -10.97
CA ARG A 97 -6.15 -27.84 -9.73
C ARG A 97 -6.28 -26.96 -8.49
N SER A 98 -6.69 -25.70 -8.64
CA SER A 98 -6.90 -24.78 -7.53
C SER A 98 -8.32 -24.95 -7.00
N THR A 99 -8.44 -25.39 -5.75
CA THR A 99 -9.70 -25.47 -5.01
C THR A 99 -9.65 -24.56 -3.78
N VAL A 100 -10.77 -24.40 -3.08
CA VAL A 100 -10.78 -23.67 -1.79
C VAL A 100 -9.79 -24.32 -0.81
N GLY A 101 -9.77 -25.66 -0.73
CA GLY A 101 -8.86 -26.39 0.17
C GLY A 101 -7.39 -26.05 -0.09
N THR A 102 -6.95 -26.06 -1.36
CA THR A 102 -5.55 -25.78 -1.71
C THR A 102 -5.13 -24.32 -1.52
N VAL A 103 -6.09 -23.38 -1.43
CA VAL A 103 -5.80 -21.95 -1.24
C VAL A 103 -5.77 -21.57 0.24
N THR A 104 -6.44 -22.34 1.10
CA THR A 104 -6.54 -22.08 2.55
C THR A 104 -5.63 -22.96 3.41
N GLU A 105 -5.04 -24.03 2.85
CA GLU A 105 -3.95 -24.81 3.48
C GLU A 105 -2.62 -24.05 3.43
#